data_AF-A0A7V4NZR9-F1
#
_entry.id   AF-A0A7V4NZR9-F1
#
_cell.length_a   1.000
_cell.length_b   1.000
_cell.length_c   1.000
_cell.angle_alpha   90.00
_cell.angle_beta   90.00
_cell.angle_gamma   90.00
#
_symmetry.space_group_name_H-M   'P 1'
#
loop_
_entity.id
_entity.type
_entity.pdbx_description
1 polymer ?
#
loop_
_entity_poly.entity_id
_entity_poly.type
_entity_poly.pdbx_seq_one_letter_code
_entity_poly.pdbx_strand_id
1 'polypeptide(L)'
;MAEQSSRLGVASRRRGSFGGATLPALLALGILAGCGPSDEIRRWNQSGLEQYGLGDYYAAIGQFENARKLDPERPEASFYIGRCYMRLAEQKMREDNLVAGMRFCDRAASEFERSYRAFPGYSQALQGQREALKLRGRQQAAIDIAAWASAHATPRAKMLILESRELSQAGDLDRALRQLKTAVALEPDNAPAHAELGRFYLRCGNDREAVAALRRAYDLDPGAPGVVSALAQLDALPPQAESATSP
;
A
#
# COMPACT_ATOMS: atom_id res chain seq x y z
N MET A 1 -36.91 -56.28 -8.39
CA MET A 1 -37.98 -55.29 -8.68
C MET A 1 -38.27 -54.57 -7.37
N ALA A 2 -37.88 -53.30 -7.25
CA ALA A 2 -38.79 -52.13 -7.33
C ALA A 2 -39.90 -52.25 -6.26
N GLU A 3 -40.20 -51.29 -5.38
CA GLU A 3 -40.06 -49.84 -5.39
C GLU A 3 -40.71 -49.34 -4.07
N GLN A 4 -40.31 -48.15 -3.60
CA GLN A 4 -41.15 -47.19 -2.85
C GLN A 4 -41.75 -47.67 -1.49
N SER A 5 -42.14 -46.85 -0.52
CA SER A 5 -42.44 -45.42 -0.44
C SER A 5 -42.45 -44.98 1.03
N SER A 6 -42.03 -43.73 1.21
CA SER A 6 -42.37 -42.70 2.20
C SER A 6 -43.60 -42.89 3.11
N ARG A 7 -43.52 -42.41 4.37
CA ARG A 7 -44.64 -41.80 5.11
C ARG A 7 -44.16 -40.96 6.33
N LEU A 8 -44.54 -39.68 6.33
CA LEU A 8 -45.15 -38.84 7.40
C LEU A 8 -44.68 -39.10 8.86
N GLY A 9 -44.32 -38.13 9.71
CA GLY A 9 -44.84 -36.78 9.89
C GLY A 9 -45.37 -36.61 11.34
N VAL A 10 -45.00 -35.48 11.96
CA VAL A 10 -45.70 -34.77 13.06
C VAL A 10 -45.49 -35.19 14.55
N ALA A 11 -44.69 -34.34 15.21
CA ALA A 11 -44.82 -33.69 16.52
C ALA A 11 -45.85 -34.16 17.58
N SER A 12 -45.41 -34.20 18.85
CA SER A 12 -46.06 -33.44 19.95
C SER A 12 -45.19 -33.35 21.23
N ARG A 13 -45.37 -32.23 21.96
CA ARG A 13 -44.68 -31.72 23.16
C ARG A 13 -45.33 -32.23 24.47
N ARG A 14 -44.54 -32.36 25.56
CA ARG A 14 -44.71 -31.78 26.93
C ARG A 14 -43.65 -32.39 27.88
N ARG A 15 -42.70 -31.63 28.45
CA ARG A 15 -42.67 -30.77 29.67
C ARG A 15 -42.62 -31.53 31.02
N GLY A 16 -41.49 -31.35 31.73
CA GLY A 16 -41.28 -31.34 33.19
C GLY A 16 -39.87 -30.79 33.48
N SER A 17 -39.70 -29.52 33.92
CA SER A 17 -39.64 -28.99 35.30
C SER A 17 -38.41 -29.49 36.10
N PHE A 18 -37.29 -28.76 36.15
CA PHE A 18 -36.85 -27.68 37.08
C PHE A 18 -36.17 -28.16 38.39
N GLY A 19 -34.97 -27.62 38.65
CA GLY A 19 -34.16 -27.75 39.88
C GLY A 19 -32.72 -28.18 39.55
N GLY A 20 -31.62 -27.55 39.93
CA GLY A 20 -31.29 -26.35 40.71
C GLY A 20 -29.76 -26.17 40.60
N ALA A 21 -29.28 -24.95 40.76
CA ALA A 21 -27.98 -24.45 40.35
C ALA A 21 -26.75 -25.04 41.09
N THR A 22 -25.60 -25.06 40.41
CA THR A 22 -24.30 -24.52 40.88
C THR A 22 -23.30 -24.48 39.71
N LEU A 23 -22.88 -23.27 39.30
CA LEU A 23 -21.74 -23.03 38.42
C LEU A 23 -20.43 -23.27 39.20
N PRO A 24 -19.41 -23.81 38.54
CA PRO A 24 -18.30 -22.96 38.11
C PRO A 24 -17.99 -23.23 36.62
N ALA A 25 -17.95 -22.25 35.72
CA ALA A 25 -16.99 -21.14 35.71
C ALA A 25 -15.54 -21.59 35.98
N LEU A 26 -15.09 -22.65 35.29
CA LEU A 26 -13.68 -22.77 34.94
C LEU A 26 -13.51 -22.41 33.47
N LEU A 27 -13.40 -21.10 33.27
CA LEU A 27 -12.60 -20.51 32.20
C LEU A 27 -11.25 -21.24 32.23
N ALA A 28 -11.11 -22.25 31.37
CA ALA A 28 -9.80 -22.63 30.87
C ALA A 28 -9.34 -21.43 30.04
N LEU A 29 -8.71 -20.48 30.74
CA LEU A 29 -7.82 -19.45 30.21
C LEU A 29 -6.65 -20.20 29.56
N GLY A 30 -6.92 -20.80 28.41
CA GLY A 30 -5.91 -21.09 27.43
C GLY A 30 -5.47 -19.73 26.91
N ILE A 31 -4.38 -19.21 27.47
CA ILE A 31 -3.54 -18.22 26.82
C ILE A 31 -3.00 -18.91 25.56
N LEU A 32 -3.83 -19.06 24.54
CA LEU A 32 -3.38 -19.29 23.19
C LEU A 32 -2.90 -17.93 22.74
N ALA A 33 -1.57 -17.74 22.81
CA ALA A 33 -0.89 -16.64 22.17
C ALA A 33 -1.54 -16.43 20.79
N GLY A 34 -2.28 -15.33 20.66
CA GLY A 34 -3.13 -15.06 19.51
C GLY A 34 -2.27 -14.95 18.27
N CYS A 35 -2.08 -16.06 17.56
CA CYS A 35 -1.58 -16.03 16.20
C CYS A 35 -2.76 -15.59 15.33
N GLY A 36 -2.91 -14.27 15.18
CA GLY A 36 -3.79 -13.75 14.15
C GLY A 36 -3.21 -14.08 12.75
N PRO A 37 -4.03 -14.04 11.68
CA PRO A 37 -3.55 -14.22 10.31
C PRO A 37 -2.36 -13.29 9.98
N SER A 38 -2.34 -12.08 10.57
CA SER A 38 -1.25 -11.11 10.47
C SER A 38 0.09 -11.60 11.02
N ASP A 39 0.09 -12.36 12.12
CA ASP A 39 1.31 -12.89 12.72
C ASP A 39 1.83 -14.11 11.95
N GLU A 40 0.93 -14.90 11.38
CA GLU A 40 1.30 -16.00 10.51
C GLU A 40 1.91 -15.51 9.19
N ILE A 41 1.30 -14.51 8.54
CA ILE A 41 1.88 -13.82 7.37
C ILE A 41 3.27 -13.28 7.68
N ARG A 42 3.44 -12.65 8.85
CA ARG A 42 4.74 -12.12 9.28
C ARG A 42 5.80 -13.22 9.40
N ARG A 43 5.45 -14.36 9.98
CA ARG A 43 6.35 -15.53 10.10
C ARG A 43 6.74 -16.09 8.74
N TRP A 44 5.78 -16.30 7.85
CA TRP A 44 6.04 -16.75 6.48
C TRP A 44 6.95 -15.77 5.73
N ASN A 45 6.69 -14.47 5.83
CA ASN A 45 7.54 -13.44 5.22
C ASN A 45 8.95 -13.43 5.81
N GLN A 46 9.08 -13.55 7.14
CA GLN A 46 10.39 -13.58 7.80
C GLN A 46 11.20 -14.81 7.36
N SER A 47 10.61 -16.00 7.39
CA SER A 47 11.22 -17.24 6.90
C SER A 47 11.65 -17.13 5.43
N GLY A 48 10.81 -16.53 4.58
CA GLY A 48 11.13 -16.29 3.18
C GLY A 48 12.32 -15.34 2.99
N LEU A 49 12.42 -14.28 3.80
CA LEU A 49 13.53 -13.33 3.76
C LEU A 49 14.84 -13.96 4.24
N GLU A 50 14.79 -14.82 5.26
CA GLU A 50 15.95 -15.59 5.74
C GLU A 50 16.48 -16.51 4.63
N GLN A 51 15.61 -17.28 3.99
CA GLN A 51 15.99 -18.16 2.88
C GLN A 51 16.50 -17.38 1.65
N TYR A 52 15.88 -16.24 1.35
CA TYR A 52 16.37 -15.33 0.31
C TYR A 52 17.78 -14.83 0.61
N GLY A 53 18.08 -14.49 1.87
CA GLY A 53 19.41 -14.08 2.32
C GLY A 53 20.47 -15.19 2.20
N LEU A 54 20.06 -16.45 2.39
CA LEU A 54 20.90 -17.64 2.19
C LEU A 54 21.10 -18.00 0.71
N GLY A 55 20.38 -17.36 -0.21
CA GLY A 55 20.40 -17.68 -1.64
C GLY A 55 19.55 -18.89 -2.03
N ASP A 56 18.76 -19.45 -1.11
CA ASP A 56 17.78 -20.50 -1.42
C ASP A 56 16.49 -19.87 -1.93
N TYR A 57 16.55 -19.40 -3.17
CA TYR A 57 15.46 -18.67 -3.79
C TYR A 57 14.20 -19.54 -4.01
N TYR A 58 14.35 -20.85 -4.18
CA TYR A 58 13.20 -21.74 -4.35
C TYR A 58 12.45 -21.94 -3.05
N ALA A 59 13.17 -22.20 -1.95
CA ALA A 59 12.54 -22.27 -0.64
C ALA A 59 11.86 -20.94 -0.29
N ALA A 60 12.56 -19.82 -0.53
CA ALA A 60 12.05 -18.48 -0.25
C ALA A 60 10.73 -18.21 -0.98
N ILE A 61 10.63 -18.56 -2.28
CA ILE A 61 9.37 -18.47 -3.05
C ILE A 61 8.25 -19.24 -2.35
N GLY A 62 8.51 -20.46 -1.87
CA GLY A 62 7.51 -21.26 -1.16
C GLY A 62 6.98 -20.57 0.11
N GLN A 63 7.85 -19.90 0.87
CA GLN A 63 7.43 -19.16 2.07
C GLN A 63 6.57 -17.95 1.71
N PHE A 64 6.99 -17.16 0.72
CA PHE A 64 6.22 -16.00 0.26
C PHE A 64 4.88 -16.42 -0.39
N GLU A 65 4.83 -17.58 -1.05
CA GLU A 65 3.56 -18.12 -1.56
C GLU A 65 2.60 -18.49 -0.44
N ASN A 66 3.10 -19.04 0.68
CA ASN A 66 2.26 -19.29 1.85
C ASN A 66 1.74 -17.98 2.46
N ALA A 67 2.58 -16.94 2.56
CA ALA A 67 2.13 -15.61 2.98
C ALA A 67 1.06 -15.04 2.04
N ARG A 68 1.25 -15.15 0.71
CA ARG A 68 0.31 -14.68 -0.31
C ARG A 68 -1.04 -15.41 -0.29
N LYS A 69 -1.07 -16.70 0.09
CA LYS A 69 -2.34 -17.44 0.24
C LYS A 69 -3.21 -16.89 1.36
N LEU A 70 -2.58 -16.38 2.42
CA LEU A 70 -3.28 -15.79 3.57
C LEU A 70 -3.76 -14.36 3.28
N ASP A 71 -2.99 -13.60 2.50
CA ASP A 71 -3.36 -12.24 2.09
C ASP A 71 -2.90 -11.96 0.64
N PRO A 72 -3.77 -12.21 -0.37
CA PRO A 72 -3.44 -12.01 -1.78
C PRO A 72 -3.32 -10.55 -2.21
N GLU A 73 -3.89 -9.62 -1.44
CA GLU A 73 -3.91 -8.19 -1.76
C GLU A 73 -2.64 -7.48 -1.26
N ARG A 74 -1.81 -8.18 -0.50
CA ARG A 74 -0.56 -7.65 0.02
C ARG A 74 0.55 -7.65 -1.04
N PRO A 75 1.13 -6.48 -1.38
CA PRO A 75 2.11 -6.37 -2.46
C PRO A 75 3.46 -7.01 -2.13
N GLU A 76 3.84 -7.12 -0.85
CA GLU A 76 5.16 -7.56 -0.38
C GLU A 76 5.51 -8.98 -0.84
N ALA A 77 4.59 -9.93 -0.71
CA ALA A 77 4.86 -11.32 -1.06
C ALA A 77 5.17 -11.48 -2.56
N SER A 78 4.34 -10.87 -3.42
CA SER A 78 4.56 -10.89 -4.87
C SER A 78 5.84 -10.15 -5.27
N PHE A 79 6.18 -9.05 -4.58
CA PHE A 79 7.45 -8.36 -4.79
C PHE A 79 8.65 -9.25 -4.50
N TYR A 80 8.68 -9.92 -3.35
CA TYR A 80 9.81 -10.78 -2.99
C TYR A 80 9.89 -12.05 -3.84
N ILE A 81 8.77 -12.62 -4.28
CA ILE A 81 8.77 -13.70 -5.29
C ILE A 81 9.41 -13.20 -6.59
N GLY A 82 9.06 -11.99 -7.05
CA GLY A 82 9.69 -11.36 -8.21
C GLY A 82 11.21 -11.19 -8.04
N ARG A 83 11.67 -10.78 -6.85
CA ARG A 83 13.09 -10.68 -6.50
C ARG A 83 13.80 -12.03 -6.52
N CYS A 84 13.17 -13.10 -6.02
CA CYS A 84 13.71 -14.45 -6.09
C CYS A 84 13.91 -14.90 -7.54
N TYR A 85 12.92 -14.64 -8.40
CA TYR A 85 13.05 -14.96 -9.82
C TYR A 85 14.14 -14.16 -10.53
N MET A 86 14.36 -12.89 -10.19
CA MET A 86 15.50 -12.12 -10.70
C MET A 86 16.83 -12.79 -10.36
N ARG A 87 17.01 -13.22 -9.11
CA ARG A 87 18.24 -13.89 -8.68
C ARG A 87 18.44 -15.24 -9.38
N LEU A 88 17.37 -16.01 -9.55
CA LEU A 88 17.41 -17.25 -10.34
C LEU A 88 17.74 -16.98 -11.80
N ALA A 89 17.23 -15.89 -12.39
CA ALA A 89 17.57 -15.49 -13.75
C ALA A 89 19.06 -15.19 -13.91
N GLU A 90 19.61 -14.35 -13.03
CA GLU A 90 21.03 -14.01 -12.97
C GLU A 90 21.91 -15.26 -12.78
N GLN A 91 21.49 -16.18 -11.91
CA GLN A 91 22.21 -17.44 -11.71
C GLN A 91 22.22 -18.29 -12.98
N LYS A 92 21.07 -18.47 -13.63
CA LYS A 92 20.99 -19.27 -14.86
C LYS A 92 21.74 -18.65 -16.04
N MET A 93 21.76 -17.33 -16.14
CA MET A 93 22.56 -16.64 -17.14
C MET A 93 24.07 -16.81 -16.90
N ARG A 94 24.52 -16.80 -15.63
CA ARG A 94 25.93 -17.10 -15.28
C ARG A 94 26.32 -18.55 -15.55
N GLU A 95 25.36 -19.47 -15.51
CA GLU A 95 25.53 -20.87 -15.89
C GLU A 95 25.39 -21.10 -17.42
N ASP A 96 25.40 -20.03 -18.23
CA ASP A 96 25.13 -20.04 -19.69
C ASP A 96 23.78 -20.65 -20.10
N ASN A 97 22.88 -20.88 -19.15
CA ASN A 97 21.52 -21.34 -19.39
C ASN A 97 20.58 -20.16 -19.63
N LEU A 98 20.78 -19.50 -20.78
CA LEU A 98 20.02 -18.31 -21.18
C LEU A 98 18.51 -18.57 -21.27
N VAL A 99 18.09 -19.76 -21.74
CA VAL A 99 16.67 -20.10 -21.87
C VAL A 99 15.96 -20.12 -20.52
N ALA A 100 16.57 -20.75 -19.51
CA ALA A 100 16.02 -20.74 -18.15
C ALA A 100 16.06 -19.34 -17.55
N GLY A 101 17.17 -18.60 -17.74
CA GLY A 101 17.30 -17.23 -17.25
C GLY A 101 16.24 -16.30 -17.81
N MET A 102 15.98 -16.39 -19.10
CA MET A 102 14.92 -15.66 -19.81
C MET A 102 13.52 -15.97 -19.28
N ARG A 103 13.20 -17.25 -19.04
CA ARG A 103 11.92 -17.66 -18.44
C ARG A 103 11.76 -17.09 -17.03
N PHE A 104 12.84 -17.03 -16.25
CA PHE A 104 12.80 -16.43 -14.92
C PHE A 104 12.62 -14.90 -14.96
N CYS A 105 13.20 -14.21 -15.95
CA CYS A 105 12.91 -12.79 -16.16
C CYS A 105 11.41 -12.56 -16.45
N ASP A 106 10.81 -13.40 -17.30
CA ASP A 106 9.37 -13.31 -17.63
C ASP A 106 8.51 -13.54 -16.38
N ARG A 107 8.86 -14.51 -15.52
CA ARG A 107 8.18 -14.75 -14.24
C ARG A 107 8.36 -13.58 -13.26
N ALA A 108 9.56 -13.04 -13.15
CA ALA A 108 9.85 -11.89 -12.31
C ALA A 108 8.99 -10.69 -12.70
N ALA A 109 8.94 -10.37 -14.00
CA ALA A 109 8.13 -9.25 -14.50
C ALA A 109 6.63 -9.40 -14.17
N SER A 110 6.08 -10.62 -14.26
CA SER A 110 4.69 -10.91 -13.91
C SER A 110 4.40 -10.74 -12.41
N GLU A 111 5.32 -11.16 -11.54
CA GLU A 111 5.15 -11.05 -10.09
C GLU A 111 5.29 -9.59 -9.61
N PHE A 112 6.19 -8.82 -10.22
CA PHE A 112 6.23 -7.38 -9.98
C PHE A 112 4.97 -6.68 -10.46
N GLU A 113 4.41 -7.09 -11.60
CA GLU A 113 3.12 -6.60 -12.07
C GLU A 113 2.00 -6.84 -11.07
N ARG A 114 1.92 -8.07 -10.54
CA ARG A 114 0.96 -8.41 -9.50
C ARG A 114 1.13 -7.51 -8.26
N SER A 115 2.37 -7.26 -7.84
CA SER A 115 2.68 -6.42 -6.68
C SER A 115 2.18 -4.99 -6.85
N TYR A 116 2.51 -4.30 -7.95
CA TYR A 116 2.05 -2.91 -8.12
C TYR A 116 0.56 -2.81 -8.51
N ARG A 117 -0.05 -3.85 -9.10
CA ARG A 117 -1.50 -3.88 -9.30
C ARG A 117 -2.25 -3.93 -7.96
N ALA A 118 -1.70 -4.65 -6.98
CA ALA A 118 -2.24 -4.69 -5.62
C ALA A 118 -2.01 -3.36 -4.88
N PHE A 119 -0.82 -2.76 -5.04
CA PHE A 119 -0.53 -1.43 -4.50
C PHE A 119 0.20 -0.56 -5.54
N PRO A 120 -0.52 0.33 -6.27
CA PRO A 120 0.07 1.17 -7.31
C PRO A 120 1.22 2.09 -6.85
N GLY A 121 1.34 2.33 -5.54
CA GLY A 121 2.45 3.07 -4.93
C GLY A 121 3.74 2.26 -4.70
N TYR A 122 3.77 0.96 -5.03
CA TYR A 122 4.91 0.08 -4.80
C TYR A 122 6.01 0.29 -5.84
N SER A 123 6.66 1.46 -5.81
CA SER A 123 7.68 1.90 -6.77
C SER A 123 8.83 0.90 -6.95
N GLN A 124 9.18 0.16 -5.89
CA GLN A 124 10.19 -0.89 -5.93
C GLN A 124 9.80 -2.04 -6.89
N ALA A 125 8.51 -2.40 -6.98
CA ALA A 125 8.04 -3.41 -7.93
C ALA A 125 8.09 -2.90 -9.37
N LEU A 126 7.69 -1.64 -9.61
CA LEU A 126 7.84 -1.01 -10.93
C LEU A 126 9.30 -0.94 -11.38
N GLN A 127 10.23 -0.68 -10.45
CA GLN A 127 11.66 -0.76 -10.75
C GLN A 127 12.09 -2.20 -11.08
N GLY A 128 11.71 -3.17 -10.24
CA GLY A 128 12.04 -4.59 -10.47
C GLY A 128 11.51 -5.12 -11.80
N GLN A 129 10.29 -4.74 -12.20
CA GLN A 129 9.70 -5.14 -13.48
C GLN A 129 10.53 -4.61 -14.66
N ARG A 130 10.92 -3.33 -14.62
CA ARG A 130 11.75 -2.73 -15.68
C ARG A 130 13.11 -3.40 -15.76
N GLU A 131 13.70 -3.74 -14.62
CA GLU A 131 14.98 -4.46 -14.56
C GLU A 131 14.86 -5.85 -15.17
N ALA A 132 13.82 -6.60 -14.82
CA ALA A 132 13.51 -7.91 -15.41
C ALA A 132 13.31 -7.82 -16.93
N LEU A 133 12.57 -6.81 -17.42
CA LEU A 133 12.35 -6.59 -18.85
C LEU A 133 13.64 -6.22 -19.59
N LYS A 134 14.52 -5.41 -18.99
CA LYS A 134 15.84 -5.09 -19.55
C LYS A 134 16.71 -6.34 -19.64
N LEU A 135 16.78 -7.12 -18.57
CA LEU A 135 17.54 -8.38 -18.54
C LEU A 135 17.02 -9.40 -19.56
N ARG A 136 15.71 -9.39 -19.81
CA ARG A 136 15.05 -10.18 -20.86
C ARG A 136 15.36 -9.71 -22.29
N GLY A 137 15.94 -8.53 -22.47
CA GLY A 137 16.16 -7.87 -23.76
C GLY A 137 14.94 -7.10 -24.29
N ARG A 138 13.86 -6.99 -23.50
CA ARG A 138 12.63 -6.26 -23.86
C ARG A 138 12.74 -4.79 -23.46
N GLN A 139 13.73 -4.10 -24.03
CA GLN A 139 14.05 -2.73 -23.64
C GLN A 139 12.89 -1.75 -23.92
N GLN A 140 12.19 -1.91 -25.04
CA GLN A 140 11.02 -1.07 -25.35
C GLN A 140 9.93 -1.21 -24.29
N ALA A 141 9.59 -2.43 -23.89
CA ALA A 141 8.59 -2.66 -22.83
C ALA A 141 9.02 -2.04 -21.49
N ALA A 142 10.32 -2.03 -21.16
CA ALA A 142 10.81 -1.37 -19.95
C ALA A 142 10.65 0.17 -20.01
N ILE A 143 10.76 0.77 -21.20
CA ILE A 143 10.50 2.20 -21.44
C ILE A 143 9.00 2.47 -21.31
N ASP A 144 8.16 1.64 -21.91
CA ASP A 144 6.70 1.80 -21.86
C ASP A 144 6.18 1.74 -20.42
N ILE A 145 6.70 0.81 -19.61
CA ILE A 145 6.39 0.72 -18.17
C ILE A 145 6.90 1.95 -17.41
N ALA A 146 8.07 2.49 -17.75
CA ALA A 146 8.57 3.71 -17.13
C ALA A 146 7.70 4.93 -17.46
N ALA A 147 7.26 5.05 -18.71
CA ALA A 147 6.35 6.10 -19.15
C ALA A 147 4.97 5.95 -18.47
N TRP A 148 4.43 4.73 -18.42
CA TRP A 148 3.19 4.44 -17.70
C TRP A 148 3.31 4.80 -16.22
N ALA A 149 4.40 4.38 -15.56
CA ALA A 149 4.66 4.71 -14.16
C ALA A 149 4.76 6.22 -13.95
N SER A 150 5.42 6.96 -14.85
CA SER A 150 5.47 8.42 -14.75
C SER A 150 4.09 9.08 -14.90
N ALA A 151 3.19 8.48 -15.69
CA ALA A 151 1.85 8.99 -15.93
C ALA A 151 0.81 8.53 -14.91
N HIS A 152 1.02 7.38 -14.25
CA HIS A 152 0.02 6.69 -13.42
C HIS A 152 0.49 6.29 -12.02
N ALA A 153 1.79 6.32 -11.72
CA ALA A 153 2.20 6.33 -10.32
C ALA A 153 1.55 7.56 -9.72
N THR A 154 0.73 7.35 -8.69
CA THR A 154 0.17 8.46 -7.91
C THR A 154 1.32 9.42 -7.64
N PRO A 155 1.25 10.70 -8.08
CA PRO A 155 2.37 11.63 -7.96
C PRO A 155 2.94 11.49 -6.58
N ARG A 156 4.26 11.33 -6.46
CA ARG A 156 4.90 10.96 -5.19
C ARG A 156 4.48 11.95 -4.09
N ALA A 157 4.24 13.20 -4.46
CA ALA A 157 3.63 14.20 -3.60
C ALA A 157 2.24 13.82 -3.07
N LYS A 158 1.33 13.29 -3.89
CA LYS A 158 -0.02 12.86 -3.45
C LYS A 158 0.02 11.72 -2.43
N MET A 159 0.92 10.75 -2.56
CA MET A 159 1.08 9.70 -1.54
C MET A 159 1.64 10.27 -0.23
N LEU A 160 2.64 11.14 -0.31
CA LEU A 160 3.22 11.81 0.85
C LEU A 160 2.20 12.72 1.57
N ILE A 161 1.33 13.39 0.80
CA ILE A 161 0.19 14.15 1.33
C ILE A 161 -0.76 13.23 2.10
N LEU A 162 -1.17 12.10 1.52
CA LEU A 162 -2.07 11.16 2.19
C LEU A 162 -1.44 10.62 3.49
N GLU A 163 -0.19 10.16 3.44
CA GLU A 163 0.53 9.69 4.62
C GLU A 163 0.62 10.80 5.69
N SER A 164 0.90 12.04 5.29
CA SER A 164 0.98 13.16 6.24
C SER A 164 -0.34 13.45 6.96
N ARG A 165 -1.49 13.21 6.31
CA ARG A 165 -2.82 13.38 6.92
C ARG A 165 -3.06 12.30 7.97
N GLU A 166 -2.76 11.04 7.66
CA GLU A 166 -2.86 9.92 8.60
C GLU A 166 -1.94 10.14 9.82
N LEU A 167 -0.69 10.56 9.58
CA LEU A 167 0.26 10.89 10.65
C LEU A 167 -0.22 12.07 11.51
N SER A 168 -0.80 13.10 10.89
CA SER A 168 -1.40 14.24 11.61
C SER A 168 -2.56 13.80 12.49
N GLN A 169 -3.44 12.92 12.00
CA GLN A 169 -4.56 12.37 12.77
C GLN A 169 -4.08 11.49 13.93
N ALA A 170 -2.98 10.76 13.73
CA ALA A 170 -2.32 9.98 14.77
C ALA A 170 -1.51 10.83 15.77
N GLY A 171 -1.42 12.15 15.57
CA GLY A 171 -0.66 13.07 16.43
C GLY A 171 0.86 13.12 16.16
N ASP A 172 1.36 12.40 15.16
CA ASP A 172 2.77 12.41 14.77
C ASP A 172 3.06 13.59 13.82
N LEU A 173 3.00 14.79 14.37
CA LEU A 173 3.14 16.06 13.65
C LEU A 173 4.53 16.19 12.98
N ASP A 174 5.58 15.66 13.61
CA ASP A 174 6.95 15.75 13.09
C ASP A 174 7.12 14.93 11.80
N ARG A 175 6.62 13.69 11.76
CA ARG A 175 6.65 12.90 10.53
C ARG A 175 5.72 13.48 9.48
N ALA A 176 4.54 13.94 9.86
CA ALA A 176 3.61 14.59 8.93
C ALA A 176 4.27 15.78 8.21
N LEU A 177 4.95 16.65 8.96
CA LEU A 177 5.68 17.80 8.41
C LEU A 177 6.81 17.36 7.47
N ARG A 178 7.58 16.33 7.82
CA ARG A 178 8.63 15.79 6.95
C ARG A 178 8.06 15.26 5.63
N GLN A 179 6.94 14.55 5.65
CA GLN A 179 6.32 14.06 4.43
C GLN A 179 5.81 15.19 3.55
N LEU A 180 5.18 16.22 4.13
CA LEU A 180 4.74 17.40 3.38
C LEU A 180 5.92 18.15 2.77
N LYS A 181 6.98 18.44 3.53
CA LYS A 181 8.20 19.08 2.99
C LYS A 181 8.82 18.26 1.85
N THR A 182 8.82 16.94 1.98
CA THR A 182 9.31 16.03 0.92
C THR A 182 8.42 16.09 -0.31
N ALA A 183 7.09 16.16 -0.15
CA ALA A 183 6.14 16.31 -1.25
C ALA A 183 6.44 17.58 -2.05
N VAL A 184 6.66 18.70 -1.37
CA VAL A 184 6.97 19.99 -2.00
C VAL A 184 8.37 19.99 -2.66
N ALA A 185 9.36 19.33 -2.04
CA ALA A 185 10.70 19.24 -2.62
C ALA A 185 10.75 18.36 -3.89
N LEU A 186 9.93 17.31 -3.93
CA LEU A 186 9.86 16.40 -5.08
C LEU A 186 9.07 16.99 -6.24
N GLU A 187 8.02 17.74 -5.94
CA GLU A 187 7.17 18.38 -6.94
C GLU A 187 6.96 19.86 -6.58
N PRO A 188 7.96 20.74 -6.89
CA PRO A 188 7.93 22.16 -6.49
C PRO A 188 6.76 22.96 -7.07
N ASP A 189 6.15 22.49 -8.16
CA ASP A 189 5.01 23.13 -8.84
C ASP A 189 3.68 22.41 -8.56
N ASN A 190 3.62 21.55 -7.53
CA ASN A 190 2.38 20.89 -7.13
C ASN A 190 1.58 21.77 -6.15
N ALA A 191 0.58 22.49 -6.66
CA ALA A 191 -0.28 23.35 -5.84
C ALA A 191 -0.95 22.62 -4.66
N PRO A 192 -1.52 21.40 -4.82
CA PRO A 192 -2.03 20.63 -3.69
C PRO A 192 -1.02 20.36 -2.56
N ALA A 193 0.26 20.11 -2.88
CA ALA A 193 1.30 19.85 -1.89
C ALA A 193 1.62 21.10 -1.05
N HIS A 194 1.75 22.26 -1.71
CA HIS A 194 1.90 23.55 -1.04
C HIS A 194 0.68 23.89 -0.18
N ALA A 195 -0.53 23.63 -0.68
CA ALA A 195 -1.78 23.89 0.03
C ALA A 195 -1.89 23.06 1.32
N GLU A 196 -1.53 21.78 1.27
CA GLU A 196 -1.51 20.89 2.43
C GLU A 196 -0.44 21.28 3.45
N LEU A 197 0.76 21.65 2.99
CA LEU A 197 1.82 22.15 3.87
C LEU A 197 1.37 23.45 4.58
N GLY A 198 0.75 24.37 3.84
CA GLY A 198 0.22 25.61 4.40
C GLY A 198 -0.88 25.39 5.44
N ARG A 199 -1.85 24.52 5.15
CA ARG A 199 -2.88 24.11 6.12
C ARG A 199 -2.31 23.39 7.33
N PHE A 200 -1.26 22.59 7.15
CA PHE A 200 -0.58 21.93 8.25
C PHE A 200 0.06 22.95 9.20
N TYR A 201 0.77 23.94 8.66
CA TYR A 201 1.34 25.02 9.46
C TYR A 201 0.28 25.84 10.18
N LEU A 202 -0.86 26.14 9.53
CA LEU A 202 -2.01 26.78 10.17
C LEU A 202 -2.50 26.01 11.39
N ARG A 203 -2.69 24.69 11.28
CA ARG A 203 -3.12 23.85 12.41
C ARG A 203 -2.11 23.83 13.56
N CYS A 204 -0.84 24.05 13.26
CA CYS A 204 0.23 24.12 14.25
C CYS A 204 0.46 25.53 14.81
N GLY A 205 -0.29 26.55 14.35
CA GLY A 205 -0.12 27.96 14.75
C GLY A 205 1.10 28.65 14.14
N ASN A 206 1.68 28.10 13.08
CA ASN A 206 2.85 28.64 12.40
C ASN A 206 2.43 29.52 11.21
N ASP A 207 1.84 30.68 11.52
CA ASP A 207 1.15 31.52 10.53
C ASP A 207 2.08 32.06 9.42
N ARG A 208 3.34 32.36 9.73
CA ARG A 208 4.30 32.89 8.74
C ARG A 208 4.60 31.87 7.66
N GLU A 209 4.94 30.65 8.07
CA GLU A 209 5.21 29.53 7.17
C GLU A 209 3.95 29.10 6.42
N ALA A 210 2.79 29.18 7.08
CA ALA A 210 1.50 28.94 6.45
C ALA A 210 1.26 29.92 5.29
N VAL A 211 1.39 31.22 5.51
CA VAL A 211 1.22 32.24 4.45
C VAL A 211 2.15 31.96 3.28
N ALA A 212 3.43 31.65 3.54
CA ALA A 212 4.40 31.38 2.48
C ALA A 212 3.99 30.19 1.59
N ALA A 213 3.63 29.07 2.21
CA ALA A 213 3.19 27.87 1.47
C ALA A 213 1.84 28.08 0.77
N LEU A 214 0.87 28.72 1.43
CA LEU A 214 -0.45 29.01 0.84
C LEU A 214 -0.36 29.99 -0.33
N ARG A 215 0.52 30.99 -0.27
CA ARG A 215 0.77 31.89 -1.41
C ARG A 215 1.35 31.14 -2.59
N ARG A 216 2.33 30.27 -2.37
CA ARG A 216 2.87 29.44 -3.46
C ARG A 216 1.80 28.53 -4.07
N ALA A 217 0.92 27.95 -3.24
CA ALA A 217 -0.22 27.18 -3.72
C ALA A 217 -1.17 28.02 -4.59
N TYR A 218 -1.48 29.25 -4.14
CA TYR A 218 -2.33 30.18 -4.88
C TYR A 218 -1.71 30.64 -6.20
N ASP A 219 -0.41 30.95 -6.22
CA ASP A 219 0.30 31.35 -7.43
C ASP A 219 0.34 30.24 -8.49
N LEU A 220 0.38 28.98 -8.06
CA LEU A 220 0.36 27.82 -8.93
C LEU A 220 -1.06 27.47 -9.43
N ASP A 221 -2.04 27.55 -8.53
CA ASP A 221 -3.45 27.30 -8.83
C ASP A 221 -4.35 28.11 -7.88
N PRO A 222 -4.92 29.23 -8.32
CA PRO A 222 -5.86 30.03 -7.54
C PRO A 222 -7.15 29.27 -7.16
N GLY A 223 -7.49 28.20 -7.90
CA GLY A 223 -8.63 27.32 -7.65
C GLY A 223 -8.35 26.20 -6.65
N ALA A 224 -7.13 26.10 -6.13
CA ALA A 224 -6.75 25.03 -5.21
C ALA A 224 -7.66 25.00 -3.97
N PRO A 225 -8.30 23.86 -3.66
CA PRO A 225 -9.29 23.77 -2.59
C PRO A 225 -8.76 24.25 -1.23
N GLY A 226 -9.52 25.14 -0.60
CA GLY A 226 -9.24 25.65 0.73
C GLY A 226 -8.06 26.61 0.85
N VAL A 227 -7.40 27.00 -0.26
CA VAL A 227 -6.28 27.95 -0.24
C VAL A 227 -6.75 29.38 -0.01
N VAL A 228 -7.74 29.84 -0.78
CA VAL A 228 -8.31 31.20 -0.64
C VAL A 228 -8.89 31.43 0.75
N SER A 229 -9.68 30.48 1.26
CA SER A 229 -10.24 30.56 2.62
C SER A 229 -9.16 30.60 3.70
N ALA A 230 -8.07 29.85 3.52
CA ALA A 230 -6.95 29.82 4.46
C ALA A 230 -6.11 31.11 4.43
N LEU A 231 -5.90 31.70 3.25
CA LEU A 231 -5.27 33.02 3.12
C LEU A 231 -6.15 34.13 3.67
N ALA A 232 -7.48 34.04 3.48
CA ALA A 232 -8.44 34.98 4.04
C ALA A 232 -8.42 34.94 5.57
N GLN A 233 -8.37 33.74 6.17
CA GLN A 233 -8.26 33.57 7.62
C GLN A 233 -7.00 34.22 8.21
N LEU A 234 -5.94 34.34 7.40
CA LEU A 234 -4.66 34.94 7.78
C LEU A 234 -4.52 36.42 7.37
N ASP A 235 -5.58 37.05 6.86
CA ASP A 235 -5.55 38.40 6.28
C ASP A 235 -4.43 38.58 5.22
N ALA A 236 -4.12 37.50 4.50
CA ALA A 236 -2.96 37.39 3.61
C ALA A 236 -3.32 37.19 2.13
N LEU A 237 -4.60 37.41 1.77
CA LEU A 237 -5.08 37.33 0.39
C LEU A 237 -4.33 38.33 -0.51
N PRO A 238 -3.95 37.92 -1.73
CA PRO A 238 -3.34 38.84 -2.69
C PRO A 238 -4.36 39.87 -3.19
N PRO A 239 -3.93 41.13 -3.43
CA PRO A 239 -4.81 42.26 -3.72
C PRO A 239 -5.60 42.20 -5.04
N GLN A 240 -5.51 41.13 -5.82
CA GLN A 240 -6.25 40.95 -7.09
C GLN A 240 -7.51 40.06 -6.97
N ALA A 241 -7.83 39.55 -5.77
CA ALA A 241 -8.99 38.67 -5.58
C ALA A 241 -10.33 39.41 -5.39
N GLU A 242 -10.32 40.74 -5.18
CA GLU A 242 -11.54 41.53 -4.92
C GLU A 242 -12.44 41.71 -6.15
N SER A 243 -11.96 41.43 -7.38
CA SER A 243 -12.71 41.70 -8.62
C SER A 243 -13.42 40.49 -9.23
N ALA A 244 -13.47 39.34 -8.55
CA ALA A 244 -14.08 38.12 -9.10
C ALA A 244 -15.38 37.67 -8.39
N THR A 245 -15.95 38.50 -7.53
CA THR A 245 -17.32 38.31 -7.05
C THR A 245 -18.21 39.47 -7.46
N SER A 246 -19.23 39.09 -8.24
CA SER A 246 -20.46 39.78 -8.60
C SER A 246 -20.45 40.66 -9.86
N PRO A 247 -21.55 40.66 -10.63
CA PRO A 247 -22.94 40.70 -10.14
C PRO A 247 -23.53 39.36 -9.72
#